data_AF-A0A0C2CFG0-F1
#
_entry.id   AF-A0A0C2CFG0-F1
#
_cell.length_a   1.000
_cell.length_b   1.000
_cell.length_c   1.000
_cell.angle_alpha   90.00
_cell.angle_beta   90.00
_cell.angle_gamma   90.00
#
_symmetry.space_group_name_H-M   'P 1'
#
loop_
_entity.id
_entity.type
_entity.pdbx_description
1 polymer ?
#
loop_
_entity_poly.entity_id
_entity_poly.type
_entity_poly.pdbx_seq_one_letter_code
_entity_poly.pdbx_strand_id
1 'polypeptide(L)' 'MLYRVNPVFGAVEPGKSARIDILRQNGGAKIDKIVLVTTKAEEGEIPCREVFNQGRSTEMMVLPLLVQE' A
#
# COMPACT_ATOMS: atom_id res chain seq x y z
N MET A 1 -14.41 6.62 -8.62
CA MET A 1 -13.20 5.99 -8.05
C MET A 1 -12.14 6.01 -9.13
N LEU A 2 -10.97 6.62 -8.90
CA LEU A 2 -9.99 6.91 -9.95
C LEU A 2 -8.85 5.88 -10.04
N TYR A 3 -8.54 5.22 -8.93
CA TYR A 3 -7.53 4.18 -8.84
C TYR A 3 -8.13 2.92 -8.20
N ARG A 4 -7.65 1.75 -8.62
CA ARG A 4 -7.80 0.48 -7.92
C ARG A 4 -6.41 -0.03 -7.54
N VAL A 5 -6.27 -0.52 -6.31
CA VAL A 5 -5.00 -1.03 -5.77
C VAL A 5 -5.22 -2.47 -5.33
N ASN A 6 -4.31 -3.37 -5.69
CA ASN A 6 -4.37 -4.77 -5.28
C ASN A 6 -2.96 -5.39 -5.15
N PRO A 7 -2.62 -6.04 -4.02
CA PRO A 7 -3.40 -6.11 -2.78
C PRO A 7 -3.29 -4.80 -1.96
N VAL A 8 -4.22 -4.60 -1.01
CA VAL A 8 -4.14 -3.48 -0.05
C VAL A 8 -3.32 -3.86 1.19
N PHE A 9 -3.35 -5.14 1.57
CA PHE A 9 -2.55 -5.71 2.66
C PHE A 9 -1.74 -6.89 2.12
N GLY A 10 -0.53 -7.06 2.64
CA GLY A 10 0.34 -8.18 2.28
C GLY A 10 1.51 -8.29 3.25
N ALA A 11 2.17 -9.44 3.21
CA ALA A 11 3.43 -9.69 3.90
C ALA A 11 4.56 -9.72 2.87
N VAL A 12 5.76 -9.34 3.31
CA VAL A 12 6.98 -9.47 2.53
C VAL A 12 8.01 -10.21 3.37
N GLU A 13 8.39 -11.39 2.91
CA GLU A 13 9.44 -12.17 3.57
C GLU A 13 10.81 -11.50 3.44
N PRO A 14 11.73 -11.71 4.40
CA PRO A 14 13.08 -11.15 4.33
C PRO A 14 13.79 -11.47 3.01
N GLY A 15 14.33 -10.43 2.36
CA GLY A 15 15.02 -10.54 1.07
C GLY A 15 14.11 -10.84 -0.13
N LYS A 16 12.80 -10.81 0.04
CA LYS A 16 11.81 -10.94 -1.04
C LYS A 16 11.21 -9.58 -1.38
N SER A 17 10.51 -9.55 -2.51
CA SER A 17 9.75 -8.40 -2.98
C SER A 17 8.28 -8.77 -3.10
N ALA A 18 7.40 -7.82 -2.81
CA ALA A 18 5.97 -7.94 -3.12
C ALA A 18 5.60 -7.04 -4.31
N ARG A 19 4.55 -7.45 -5.02
CA ARG A 19 3.98 -6.70 -6.13
C ARG A 19 2.64 -6.09 -5.70
N ILE A 20 2.47 -4.81 -6.00
CA ILE A 20 1.22 -4.07 -5.81
C ILE A 20 0.82 -3.52 -7.18
N ASP A 21 -0.33 -3.96 -7.67
CA ASP A 21 -0.90 -3.47 -8.92
C ASP A 21 -1.74 -2.22 -8.66
N ILE A 22 -1.45 -1.14 -9.38
CA ILE A 22 -2.17 0.14 -9.31
C ILE A 22 -2.77 0.43 -10.69
N LEU A 23 -4.10 0.39 -10.79
CA LEU A 23 -4.84 0.63 -12.02
C LEU A 23 -5.53 2.00 -11.97
N ARG A 24 -5.19 2.90 -12.91
CA ARG A 24 -5.90 4.17 -13.14
C ARG A 24 -7.08 3.95 -14.10
N GLN A 25 -8.27 4.41 -13.73
CA GLN A 25 -9.44 4.46 -14.63
C GLN A 25 -9.49 5.81 -15.36
N ASN A 26 -10.13 5.89 -16.54
CA ASN A 26 -10.31 7.18 -17.22
C ASN A 26 -11.02 8.21 -16.33
N GLY A 27 -10.54 9.45 -16.36
CA GLY A 27 -11.08 10.56 -15.59
C GLY A 27 -10.15 11.78 -15.67
N GLY A 28 -10.57 12.90 -15.11
CA GLY A 28 -9.79 14.15 -15.15
C GLY A 28 -8.40 14.02 -14.54
N ALA A 29 -7.51 14.92 -14.95
CA ALA A 29 -6.18 15.07 -14.35
C ALA A 29 -6.32 15.39 -12.86
N LYS A 30 -5.59 14.64 -12.05
CA LYS A 30 -5.58 14.79 -10.60
C LYS A 30 -4.24 14.31 -10.06
N ILE A 31 -3.70 15.06 -9.11
CA ILE A 31 -2.53 14.67 -8.34
C ILE A 31 -3.02 13.85 -7.15
N ASP A 32 -2.67 12.57 -7.13
CA ASP A 32 -2.95 11.66 -6.03
C ASP A 32 -1.64 11.10 -5.45
N LYS A 33 -1.72 10.31 -4.39
CA LYS A 33 -0.58 9.60 -3.80
C LYS A 33 -1.02 8.26 -3.23
N ILE A 34 -0.09 7.31 -3.20
CA ILE A 34 -0.22 6.09 -2.42
C ILE A 34 0.71 6.17 -1.21
N VAL A 35 0.21 5.81 -0.05
CA VAL A 35 0.99 5.73 1.19
C VAL A 35 1.12 4.25 1.54
N LEU A 36 2.35 3.76 1.51
CA LEU A 36 2.70 2.42 1.97
C LEU A 36 3.04 2.53 3.45
N VAL A 37 2.34 1.77 4.28
CA VAL A 37 2.58 1.68 5.72
C VAL A 37 3.08 0.27 6.01
N THR A 38 4.19 0.16 6.71
CA THR A 38 4.81 -1.13 7.07
C THR A 38 4.96 -1.23 8.59
N THR A 39 4.87 -2.46 9.08
CA THR A 39 5.25 -2.83 10.45
C THR A 39 5.93 -4.18 10.36
N LYS A 40 6.76 -4.51 11.36
CA LYS A 40 7.27 -5.88 11.51
C LYS A 40 6.10 -6.82 11.77
N ALA A 41 6.00 -7.89 11.00
CA ALA A 41 5.01 -8.95 11.20
C ALA A 41 5.49 -9.91 12.31
N GLU A 42 4.53 -10.44 13.07
CA GLU A 42 4.76 -11.52 14.03
C GLU A 42 4.59 -12.90 13.36
N GLU A 43 5.14 -13.96 13.97
CA GLU A 43 5.05 -15.31 13.41
C GLU A 43 3.58 -15.78 13.36
N GLY A 44 3.14 -16.25 12.19
CA GLY A 44 1.76 -16.70 11.97
C GLY A 44 0.74 -15.56 11.79
N GLU A 45 1.19 -14.30 11.76
CA GLU A 45 0.29 -13.15 11.58
C GLU A 45 -0.24 -13.05 10.15
N ILE A 46 -1.55 -12.84 10.02
CA ILE A 46 -2.20 -12.64 8.73
C ILE A 46 -2.26 -11.13 8.44
N PRO A 47 -1.74 -10.66 7.28
CA PRO A 47 -1.78 -9.25 6.93
C PRO A 47 -3.20 -8.74 6.76
N CYS A 48 -3.67 -7.91 7.69
CA CYS A 48 -4.99 -7.32 7.67
C CYS A 48 -4.99 -5.94 8.32
N ARG A 49 -6.13 -5.24 8.24
CA ARG A 49 -6.30 -3.90 8.79
C ARG A 49 -6.02 -3.86 10.29
N GLU A 50 -6.44 -4.90 11.00
CA GLU A 50 -6.39 -4.99 12.45
C GLU A 50 -4.95 -4.92 12.97
N VAL A 51 -4.00 -5.55 12.26
CA VAL A 51 -2.57 -5.51 12.59
C VAL A 51 -2.03 -4.08 12.65
N PHE A 52 -2.45 -3.23 11.71
CA PHE A 52 -2.00 -1.84 11.62
C PHE A 52 -2.71 -0.89 12.59
N ASN A 53 -3.80 -1.32 13.22
CA ASN A 53 -4.56 -0.51 14.19
C ASN A 53 -4.11 -0.73 15.65
N GLN A 54 -3.15 -1.63 15.90
CA GLN A 54 -2.70 -2.02 17.26
C GLN A 54 -1.69 -1.04 17.90
N GLY A 55 -1.50 0.16 17.36
CA GLY A 55 -0.53 1.13 17.90
C GLY A 55 0.93 0.68 17.80
N ARG A 56 1.24 -0.23 16.87
CA ARG A 56 2.60 -0.69 16.59
C ARG A 56 3.44 0.43 15.97
N SER A 57 4.77 0.31 16.10
CA SER A 57 5.68 1.19 15.38
C SER A 57 5.55 0.92 13.88
N THR A 58 5.11 1.93 13.14
CA THR A 58 4.96 1.85 11.69
C THR A 58 5.95 2.75 10.98
N GLU A 59 6.47 2.30 9.85
CA GLU A 59 7.19 3.13 8.90
C GLU A 59 6.29 3.47 7.70
N MET A 60 6.57 4.58 7.05
CA MET A 60 5.75 5.09 5.95
C MET A 60 6.60 5.52 4.76
N MET A 61 6.15 5.15 3.57
CA MET A 61 6.65 5.66 2.29
C MET A 61 5.49 6.28 1.51
N VAL A 62 5.72 7.45 0.93
CA VAL A 62 4.75 8.14 0.07
C VAL A 62 5.24 8.10 -1.37
N LEU A 63 4.42 7.55 -2.27
CA LEU A 63 4.66 7.56 -3.71
C LEU A 63 3.62 8.45 -4.41
N PRO A 64 4.02 9.56 -5.06
CA PRO A 64 3.10 10.40 -5.81
C PRO A 64 2.57 9.67 -7.06
N LEU A 65 1.27 9.81 -7.32
CA LEU A 65 0.60 9.29 -8.51
C LEU A 65 0.24 10.49 -9.40
N LEU A 66 1.11 10.79 -10.35
CA LEU A 66 0.95 11.91 -11.27
C LEU A 66 0.33 11.43 -12.57
N VAL A 67 -0.73 12.12 -13.01
CA VAL A 67 -1.28 11.98 -14.36
C VAL A 67 -0.98 13.29 -15.09
N GLN A 68 -0.21 13.19 -16.16
CA GLN A 68 -0.01 14.30 -17.09
C GLN A 68 -1.18 14.32 -18.07
N GLU A 69 -1.60 15.53 -18.46
CA GLU A 69 -2.64 15.75 -19.47
C GLU A 69 -2.23 15.26 -20.86
#